data_AF-M1ZT63-F1
#
_entry.id   AF-M1ZT63-F1
#
_cell.length_a   1.000
_cell.length_b   1.000
_cell.length_c   1.000
_cell.angle_alpha   90.00
_cell.angle_beta   90.00
_cell.angle_gamma   90.00
#
_symmetry.space_group_name_H-M   'P 1'
#
loop_
_entity.id
_entity.type
_entity.pdbx_description
1 polymer ?
#
loop_
_entity_poly.entity_id
_entity_poly.type
_entity_poly.pdbx_seq_one_letter_code
_entity_poly.pdbx_strand_id
1 'polypeptide(L)'
;MRIIDMNGKECPKDLEWGQEKYWQDRLMEIWSNHGVKGIAPTNEIESVHVGNASYPLNEIILKDGKKFYDELNSPSWAYEENQKMLNLL
;
A
#
# COMPACT_ATOMS: atom_id res chain seq x y z
N MET A 1 -6.97 4.42 10.07
CA MET A 1 -5.72 3.88 9.52
C MET A 1 -4.53 4.56 10.16
N ARG A 2 -3.45 3.85 10.50
CA ARG A 2 -2.18 4.46 10.95
C ARG A 2 -1.18 4.52 9.80
N ILE A 3 -0.58 5.66 9.53
CA ILE A 3 0.47 5.82 8.51
C ILE A 3 1.75 6.15 9.26
N ILE A 4 2.71 5.24 9.22
CA ILE A 4 3.95 5.34 9.99
C ILE A 4 5.17 5.20 9.09
N ASP A 5 6.24 5.91 9.45
CA ASP A 5 7.55 5.74 8.85
C ASP A 5 8.23 4.46 9.38
N MET A 6 9.38 4.11 8.81
CA MET A 6 10.19 2.96 9.24
C MET A 6 10.70 3.02 10.69
N ASN A 7 10.60 4.18 11.35
CA ASN A 7 10.96 4.34 12.76
C ASN A 7 9.75 4.20 13.69
N GLY A 8 8.57 3.89 13.14
CA GLY A 8 7.31 3.79 13.87
C GLY A 8 6.67 5.14 14.22
N LYS A 9 7.12 6.24 13.62
CA LYS A 9 6.57 7.58 13.84
C LYS A 9 5.44 7.86 12.86
N GLU A 10 4.38 8.51 13.33
CA GLU A 10 3.28 8.91 12.43
C GLU A 10 3.74 9.92 11.39
N CYS A 11 3.32 9.69 10.16
CA CYS A 11 3.62 10.58 9.04
C CYS A 11 2.81 11.90 9.16
N PRO A 12 3.41 13.06 8.83
CA PRO A 12 2.72 14.33 8.86
C PRO A 12 1.53 14.38 7.87
N LYS A 13 0.35 14.82 8.34
CA LYS A 13 -0.90 14.81 7.54
C LYS A 13 -0.95 15.88 6.45
N ASP A 14 -0.09 16.88 6.51
CA ASP A 14 0.09 17.91 5.48
C ASP A 14 0.84 17.39 4.24
N LEU A 15 1.55 16.27 4.37
CA LEU A 15 2.17 15.57 3.25
C LEU A 15 1.15 14.66 2.57
N GLU A 16 1.20 14.59 1.25
CA GLU A 16 0.26 13.80 0.45
C GLU A 16 0.21 12.32 0.89
N TRP A 17 1.38 11.69 1.02
CA TRP A 17 1.53 10.31 1.50
C TRP A 17 1.31 10.16 3.02
N GLY A 18 1.08 11.25 3.74
CA GLY A 18 0.60 11.22 5.13
C GLY A 18 -0.92 11.23 5.25
N GLN A 19 -1.65 11.28 4.13
CA GLN A 19 -3.11 11.32 4.11
C GLN A 19 -3.71 9.95 3.81
N GLU A 20 -4.85 9.65 4.44
CA GLU A 20 -5.52 8.37 4.26
C GLU A 20 -5.98 8.13 2.82
N LYS A 21 -6.50 9.19 2.19
CA LYS A 21 -6.99 9.15 0.82
C LYS A 21 -5.91 8.69 -0.18
N TYR A 22 -4.66 9.14 -0.01
CA TYR A 22 -3.57 8.74 -0.90
C TYR A 22 -3.43 7.22 -0.96
N TRP A 23 -3.43 6.54 0.19
CA TRP A 23 -3.26 5.09 0.25
C TRP A 23 -4.48 4.30 -0.20
N GLN A 24 -5.68 4.86 0.00
CA GLN A 24 -6.90 4.30 -0.58
C GLN A 24 -6.83 4.34 -2.11
N ASP A 25 -6.38 5.46 -2.69
CA ASP A 25 -6.18 5.61 -4.14
C ASP A 25 -5.10 4.64 -4.64
N ARG A 26 -3.96 4.52 -3.95
CA ARG A 26 -2.91 3.53 -4.31
C ARG A 26 -3.44 2.09 -4.33
N LEU A 27 -4.26 1.69 -3.35
CA LEU A 27 -4.83 0.34 -3.33
C LEU A 27 -5.81 0.11 -4.49
N MET A 28 -6.62 1.11 -4.85
CA MET A 28 -7.50 1.03 -6.03
C MET A 28 -6.69 0.93 -7.33
N GLU A 29 -5.58 1.67 -7.45
CA GLU A 29 -4.69 1.58 -8.59
C GLU A 29 -4.07 0.19 -8.73
N ILE A 30 -3.62 -0.43 -7.64
CA ILE A 30 -3.13 -1.82 -7.66
C ILE A 30 -4.21 -2.76 -8.20
N TRP A 31 -5.46 -2.65 -7.72
CA TRP A 31 -6.57 -3.44 -8.26
C TRP A 31 -6.76 -3.26 -9.76
N SER A 32 -6.69 -2.01 -10.23
CA SER A 32 -6.84 -1.65 -11.64
C SER A 32 -5.68 -2.17 -12.49
N ASN A 33 -4.43 -2.00 -12.03
CA ASN A 33 -3.21 -2.45 -12.73
C ASN A 33 -3.22 -3.95 -12.96
N HIS A 34 -3.75 -4.73 -12.01
CA HIS A 34 -3.85 -6.18 -12.10
C HIS A 34 -5.15 -6.69 -12.74
N GLY A 35 -6.00 -5.79 -13.25
CA GLY A 35 -7.24 -6.16 -13.95
C GLY A 35 -8.28 -6.86 -13.07
N VAL A 36 -8.23 -6.66 -11.76
CA VAL A 36 -9.15 -7.28 -10.81
C VAL A 36 -10.53 -6.65 -10.96
N LYS A 37 -11.52 -7.47 -11.32
CA LYS A 37 -12.92 -7.03 -11.39
C LYS A 37 -13.49 -6.92 -9.98
N GLY A 38 -13.74 -5.70 -9.50
CA GLY A 38 -14.34 -5.46 -8.19
C GLY A 38 -13.92 -4.13 -7.58
N ILE A 39 -14.32 -3.91 -6.33
CA ILE A 39 -13.92 -2.74 -5.54
C ILE A 39 -12.79 -3.18 -4.61
N ALA A 40 -11.67 -2.44 -4.62
CA ALA A 40 -10.59 -2.65 -3.68
C ALA A 40 -11.08 -2.40 -2.24
N PRO A 41 -10.65 -3.21 -1.24
CA PRO A 41 -11.12 -3.10 0.14
C PRO A 41 -10.43 -1.95 0.90
N THR A 42 -10.57 -0.71 0.41
CA THR A 42 -9.90 0.49 0.93
C THR A 42 -10.28 0.83 2.37
N ASN A 43 -11.48 0.47 2.80
CA ASN A 43 -11.97 0.61 4.17
C ASN A 43 -11.38 -0.44 5.14
N GLU A 44 -10.69 -1.45 4.61
CA GLU A 44 -10.01 -2.49 5.37
C GLU A 44 -8.52 -2.23 5.56
N ILE A 45 -7.99 -1.10 5.11
CA ILE A 45 -6.59 -0.73 5.40
C ILE A 45 -6.46 -0.44 6.91
N GLU A 46 -5.66 -1.26 7.58
CA GLU A 46 -5.35 -1.12 9.00
C GLU A 46 -4.22 -0.08 9.19
N SER A 47 -3.12 -0.30 8.49
CA SER A 47 -1.94 0.55 8.57
C SER A 47 -1.17 0.62 7.25
N VAL A 48 -0.33 1.64 7.15
CA VAL A 48 0.63 1.81 6.08
C VAL A 48 2.00 2.07 6.66
N HIS A 49 3.00 1.38 6.14
CA HIS A 49 4.41 1.60 6.45
C HIS A 49 5.08 2.29 5.28
N VAL A 50 5.58 3.50 5.51
CA VAL A 50 6.26 4.32 4.49
C VAL A 50 7.75 4.08 4.57
N GLY A 51 8.31 3.61 3.45
CA GLY A 51 9.71 3.30 3.29
C GLY A 51 10.62 4.52 3.31
N ASN A 52 11.92 4.25 3.31
CA ASN A 52 12.97 5.27 3.20
C ASN A 52 14.13 4.73 2.34
N ALA A 53 15.23 5.47 2.25
CA ALA A 53 16.38 5.05 1.42
C ALA A 53 16.97 3.67 1.81
N SER A 54 16.86 3.26 3.08
CA SER A 54 17.35 1.96 3.57
C SER A 54 16.32 0.84 3.41
N TYR A 55 15.03 1.18 3.29
CA TYR A 55 13.94 0.24 3.08
C TYR A 55 12.98 0.84 2.05
N PRO A 56 13.31 0.76 0.75
CA PRO A 56 12.70 1.60 -0.28
C PRO A 56 11.38 0.98 -0.79
N LEU A 57 10.46 0.65 0.10
CA LEU A 57 9.15 0.10 -0.24
C LEU A 57 8.08 0.62 0.72
N ASN A 58 6.87 0.79 0.22
CA ASN A 58 5.71 1.16 1.02
C ASN A 58 4.76 -0.04 1.12
N GLU A 59 4.37 -0.41 2.34
CA GLU A 59 3.45 -1.52 2.61
C GLU A 59 2.08 -0.99 3.00
N ILE A 60 1.03 -1.41 2.30
CA ILE A 60 -0.38 -1.22 2.65
C ILE A 60 -0.85 -2.51 3.31
N ILE A 61 -1.21 -2.45 4.60
CA ILE A 61 -1.57 -3.63 5.41
C ILE A 61 -3.07 -3.59 5.68
N LEU A 62 -3.77 -4.64 5.30
CA LEU A 62 -5.20 -4.81 5.57
C LEU A 62 -5.43 -5.48 6.93
N LYS A 63 -6.63 -5.31 7.50
CA LYS A 63 -7.04 -5.93 8.78
C LYS A 63 -6.98 -7.46 8.79
N ASP A 64 -7.05 -8.10 7.62
CA ASP A 64 -6.91 -9.56 7.48
C ASP A 64 -5.44 -10.01 7.39
N GLY A 65 -4.49 -9.07 7.53
CA GLY A 65 -3.06 -9.31 7.47
C GLY A 65 -2.46 -9.33 6.07
N LYS A 66 -3.28 -9.19 5.01
CA LYS A 66 -2.73 -9.08 3.64
C LYS A 66 -1.94 -7.80 3.47
N LYS A 67 -0.91 -7.92 2.63
CA LYS A 67 0.00 -6.83 2.31
C LYS A 67 -0.03 -6.55 0.82
N PHE A 68 -0.12 -5.27 0.49
CA PHE A 68 0.04 -4.76 -0.85
C PHE A 68 1.18 -3.74 -0.86
N TYR A 69 1.88 -3.64 -1.97
CA TYR A 69 3.01 -2.75 -2.12
C TYR A 69 2.69 -1.64 -3.11
N ASP A 70 3.07 -0.42 -2.78
CA ASP A 70 2.93 0.71 -3.70
C ASP A 70 3.86 0.53 -4.91
N GLU A 71 3.31 0.13 -6.06
CA GLU A 71 4.07 -0.21 -7.28
C GLU A 71 4.82 0.98 -7.89
N LEU A 72 4.45 2.22 -7.55
CA LEU A 72 5.12 3.42 -8.06
C LEU A 72 6.38 3.76 -7.26
N ASN A 73 6.37 3.48 -5.95
CA ASN A 73 7.39 3.91 -5.00
C ASN A 73 8.11 2.74 -4.30
N SER A 74 7.86 1.51 -4.75
CA SER A 74 8.51 0.29 -4.27
C SER A 74 9.31 -0.35 -5.41
N PRO A 75 10.22 -1.30 -5.13
CA PRO A 75 11.03 -1.93 -6.17
C PRO A 75 10.16 -2.74 -7.14
N SER A 76 10.69 -3.04 -8.32
CA SER A 76 9.93 -3.66 -9.42
C SER A 76 9.25 -4.98 -9.07
N TRP A 77 9.75 -5.72 -8.07
CA TRP A 77 9.13 -6.96 -7.60
C TRP A 77 7.77 -6.74 -6.91
N ALA A 78 7.43 -5.50 -6.52
CA ALA A 78 6.16 -5.14 -5.90
C ALA A 78 4.96 -5.57 -6.75
N TYR A 79 5.06 -5.42 -8.07
CA TYR A 79 4.02 -5.86 -9.00
C TYR A 79 3.77 -7.37 -8.91
N GLU A 80 4.83 -8.18 -8.91
CA GLU A 80 4.73 -9.64 -8.83
C GLU A 80 4.16 -10.11 -7.48
N GLU A 81 4.54 -9.46 -6.38
CA GLU A 81 4.01 -9.77 -5.05
C GLU A 81 2.52 -9.40 -4.93
N ASN A 82 2.11 -8.26 -5.46
CA ASN A 82 0.71 -7.87 -5.52
C ASN A 82 -0.11 -8.87 -6.36
N GLN A 83 0.43 -9.33 -7.49
CA GLN A 83 -0.24 -10.32 -8.34
C GLN A 83 -0.47 -11.65 -7.60
N LYS A 84 0.53 -12.14 -6.84
CA LYS A 84 0.39 -13.31 -5.96
C LYS A 84 -0.68 -13.08 -4.90
N MET A 85 -0.71 -11.90 -4.29
CA MET A 85 -1.70 -11.59 -3.25
C MET A 85 -3.13 -11.49 -3.73
N LEU A 86 -3.32 -11.16 -5.00
CA LEU A 86 -4.62 -11.16 -5.66
C LEU A 86 -5.05 -12.56 -6.14
N ASN A 87 -4.25 -13.61 -5.86
CA ASN A 87 -4.43 -14.98 -6.37
C ASN A 87 -4.53 -15.03 -7.90
N LEU A 88 -3.75 -14.19 -8.59
CA LEU A 88 -3.69 -14.13 -10.05
C LEU A 88 -2.50 -14.94 -10.63
N LEU A 89 -1.73 -15.60 -9.76
CA LEU A 89 -0.65 -16.54 -10.02
C LEU A 89 -0.75 -17.69 -9.01
#